data_AF-A0A836MH91-F1
#
_entry.id   AF-A0A836MH91-F1
#
_cell.length_a   1.000
_cell.length_b   1.000
_cell.length_c   1.000
_cell.angle_alpha   90.00
_cell.angle_beta   90.00
_cell.angle_gamma   90.00
#
_symmetry.space_group_name_H-M   'P 1'
#
loop_
_entity.id
_entity.type
_entity.pdbx_description
1 polymer ?
#
loop_
_entity_poly.entity_id
_entity_poly.type
_entity_poly.pdbx_seq_one_letter_code
_entity_poly.pdbx_strand_id
1 'polypeptide(L)'
;MLKSCYEDLLIIPLKQEIRKNNNNTLDVDLINYELSKEIEATRFLGAGNPSESGSHLLYYFRQINDLDVKYFCDYYAIFQEDQSGNIILKDTTLKRVVFFDDLVGTGRQLNTFIKERIKKIRASLPDLEIQFISLFATYNAFNKINHAESFNEKAKTLFILDETYKAFGRKSRYFANREFPSRSKIKTFSRKYSQLLGCGIRDVHGFGYSQLMLGFSYNTPDNTIPIFWKTGPHFTPIFKRYSKQGSGL
;
A
#
# COMPACT_ATOMS: atom_id res chain seq x y z
N MET A 1 -4.14 6.63 11.95
CA MET A 1 -3.62 6.29 10.60
C MET A 1 -4.74 5.84 9.67
N LEU A 2 -5.45 4.73 9.92
CA LEU A 2 -6.51 4.28 9.02
C LEU A 2 -7.66 5.30 8.84
N LYS A 3 -8.04 6.00 9.92
CA LYS A 3 -8.98 7.13 9.85
C LYS A 3 -8.46 8.26 8.95
N SER A 4 -7.25 8.74 9.22
CA SER A 4 -6.57 9.75 8.40
C SER A 4 -6.41 9.33 6.94
N CYS A 5 -6.14 8.05 6.65
CA CYS A 5 -6.11 7.56 5.27
C CYS A 5 -7.43 7.74 4.54
N TYR A 6 -8.56 7.46 5.22
CA TYR A 6 -9.87 7.66 4.61
C TYR A 6 -10.21 9.15 4.49
N GLU A 7 -10.05 9.90 5.58
CA GLU A 7 -10.41 11.32 5.65
C GLU A 7 -9.54 12.17 4.72
N ASP A 8 -8.23 12.08 4.85
CA ASP A 8 -7.29 12.98 4.18
C ASP A 8 -7.07 12.60 2.72
N LEU A 9 -7.06 11.30 2.39
CA LEU A 9 -6.73 10.84 1.04
C LEU A 9 -7.96 10.66 0.16
N LEU A 10 -9.16 10.49 0.73
CA LEU A 10 -10.38 10.28 -0.05
C LEU A 10 -11.46 11.32 0.25
N ILE A 11 -11.93 11.45 1.49
CA ILE A 11 -13.10 12.27 1.81
C ILE A 11 -12.86 13.76 1.58
N ILE A 12 -11.77 14.32 2.11
CA ILE A 12 -11.45 15.74 1.95
C ILE A 12 -11.28 16.10 0.47
N PRO A 13 -10.51 15.36 -0.35
CA PRO A 13 -10.44 15.58 -1.79
C PRO A 13 -11.80 15.53 -2.49
N LEU A 14 -12.65 14.54 -2.19
CA LEU A 14 -13.98 14.43 -2.78
C LEU A 14 -14.86 15.64 -2.41
N LYS A 15 -14.87 16.05 -1.14
CA LYS A 15 -15.59 17.26 -0.71
C LYS A 15 -15.08 18.49 -1.45
N GLN A 16 -13.77 18.63 -1.66
CA GLN A 16 -13.21 19.75 -2.40
C GLN A 16 -13.64 19.75 -3.88
N GLU A 17 -13.69 18.58 -4.51
CA GLU A 17 -14.17 18.42 -5.88
C GLU A 17 -15.66 18.74 -6.01
N ILE A 18 -16.49 18.20 -5.12
CA ILE A 18 -17.94 18.49 -5.05
C ILE A 18 -18.17 19.99 -4.90
N ARG A 19 -17.44 20.66 -4.01
CA ARG A 19 -17.53 22.11 -3.84
C ARG A 19 -17.21 22.85 -5.14
N LYS A 20 -16.10 22.53 -5.79
CA LYS A 20 -15.67 23.18 -7.04
C LYS A 20 -16.70 22.98 -8.15
N ASN A 21 -17.24 21.76 -8.29
CA ASN A 21 -18.24 21.43 -9.31
C ASN A 21 -19.60 22.08 -9.07
N ASN A 22 -19.87 22.55 -7.84
CA ASN A 22 -21.08 23.25 -7.45
C ASN A 22 -20.80 24.72 -7.12
N ASN A 23 -20.04 25.41 -7.99
CA ASN A 23 -19.75 26.85 -7.88
C ASN A 23 -19.09 27.28 -6.55
N ASN A 24 -18.17 26.46 -6.03
CA ASN A 24 -17.50 26.68 -4.75
C ASN A 24 -18.46 26.78 -3.55
N THR A 25 -19.59 26.06 -3.60
CA THR A 25 -20.59 26.05 -2.52
C THR A 25 -19.98 25.77 -1.13
N LEU A 26 -20.64 26.33 -0.12
CA LEU A 26 -20.40 26.06 1.31
C LEU A 26 -21.59 25.35 1.97
N ASP A 27 -22.63 25.03 1.19
CA ASP A 27 -23.80 24.30 1.66
C ASP A 27 -23.42 22.89 2.08
N VAL A 28 -23.46 22.66 3.40
CA VAL A 28 -23.02 21.41 4.03
C VAL A 28 -23.96 20.26 3.66
N ASP A 29 -25.26 20.51 3.51
CA ASP A 29 -26.25 19.48 3.21
C ASP A 29 -26.10 18.99 1.78
N LEU A 30 -25.92 19.92 0.83
CA LEU A 30 -25.59 19.59 -0.56
C LEU A 30 -24.28 18.81 -0.66
N ILE A 31 -23.22 19.27 0.02
CA ILE A 31 -21.91 18.60 0.00
C ILE A 31 -22.01 17.17 0.55
N ASN A 32 -22.71 16.98 1.66
CA ASN A 32 -22.87 15.66 2.28
C ASN A 32 -23.76 14.74 1.43
N TYR A 33 -24.80 15.28 0.81
CA TYR A 33 -25.66 14.54 -0.12
C TYR A 33 -24.86 14.03 -1.33
N GLU A 34 -24.12 14.88 -2.01
CA GLU A 34 -23.30 14.47 -3.16
C GLU A 34 -22.14 13.54 -2.75
N LEU A 35 -21.55 13.76 -1.56
CA LEU A 35 -20.52 12.87 -1.04
C LEU A 35 -21.07 11.46 -0.80
N SER A 36 -22.29 11.33 -0.28
CA SER A 36 -22.91 10.03 -0.05
C SER A 36 -23.05 9.24 -1.36
N LYS A 37 -23.45 9.90 -2.46
CA LYS A 37 -23.50 9.28 -3.80
C LYS A 37 -22.13 8.82 -4.28
N GLU A 38 -21.10 9.63 -4.08
CA GLU A 38 -19.73 9.27 -4.45
C GLU A 38 -19.22 8.06 -3.64
N ILE A 39 -19.57 7.96 -2.36
CA ILE A 39 -19.24 6.80 -1.52
C ILE A 39 -20.03 5.56 -1.96
N GLU A 40 -21.33 5.69 -2.23
CA GLU A 40 -22.17 4.60 -2.74
C GLU A 40 -21.63 4.02 -4.06
N ALA A 41 -21.07 4.87 -4.92
CA ALA A 41 -20.45 4.49 -6.19
C ALA A 41 -18.97 4.04 -6.07
N THR A 42 -18.46 3.86 -4.84
CA THR A 42 -17.06 3.48 -4.57
C THR A 42 -16.97 2.09 -3.93
N ARG A 43 -15.97 1.29 -4.32
CA ARG A 43 -15.62 0.02 -3.67
C ARG A 43 -14.14 -0.04 -3.29
N PHE A 44 -13.85 -0.70 -2.17
CA PHE A 44 -12.51 -0.90 -1.62
C PHE A 44 -12.07 -2.36 -1.74
N LEU A 45 -10.85 -2.58 -2.24
CA LEU A 45 -10.23 -3.91 -2.39
C LEU A 45 -8.81 -3.93 -1.83
N GLY A 46 -8.38 -5.08 -1.32
CA GLY A 46 -6.99 -5.28 -0.92
C GLY A 46 -6.09 -5.36 -2.16
N ALA A 47 -4.96 -4.68 -2.14
CA ALA A 47 -3.93 -4.81 -3.18
C ALA A 47 -3.09 -6.08 -2.94
N GLY A 48 -3.72 -7.24 -3.08
CA GLY A 48 -3.09 -8.52 -2.79
C GLY A 48 -4.09 -9.66 -2.82
N ASN A 49 -3.62 -10.85 -2.47
CA ASN A 49 -4.49 -12.02 -2.35
C ASN A 49 -5.32 -11.97 -1.06
N PRO A 50 -6.41 -12.77 -0.98
CA PRO A 50 -7.01 -13.12 0.30
C PRO A 50 -5.95 -13.64 1.28
N SER A 51 -6.11 -13.36 2.58
CA SER A 51 -5.11 -13.67 3.63
C SER A 51 -3.81 -12.86 3.59
N GLU A 52 -3.73 -11.78 2.81
CA GLU A 52 -2.62 -10.82 2.83
C GLU A 52 -2.92 -9.55 3.65
N SER A 53 -1.90 -8.75 3.94
CA SER A 53 -1.99 -7.60 4.86
C SER A 53 -3.00 -6.55 4.39
N GLY A 54 -3.06 -6.24 3.10
CA GLY A 54 -4.05 -5.30 2.55
C GLY A 54 -5.49 -5.72 2.85
N SER A 55 -5.83 -6.98 2.57
CA SER A 55 -7.17 -7.54 2.84
C SER A 55 -7.48 -7.60 4.34
N HIS A 56 -6.50 -7.94 5.18
CA HIS A 56 -6.68 -7.95 6.63
C HIS A 56 -6.91 -6.54 7.19
N LEU A 57 -6.18 -5.53 6.68
CA LEU A 57 -6.35 -4.16 7.12
C LEU A 57 -7.68 -3.54 6.72
N LEU A 58 -8.27 -3.96 5.60
CA LEU A 58 -9.58 -3.47 5.19
C LEU A 58 -10.66 -3.76 6.24
N TYR A 59 -10.53 -4.87 6.98
CA TYR A 59 -11.42 -5.15 8.10
C TYR A 59 -11.38 -4.03 9.16
N TYR A 60 -10.17 -3.62 9.58
CA TYR A 60 -10.02 -2.52 10.54
C TYR A 60 -10.33 -1.17 9.93
N PHE A 61 -10.00 -0.95 8.66
CA PHE A 61 -10.32 0.28 7.94
C PHE A 61 -11.83 0.51 7.90
N ARG A 62 -12.62 -0.54 7.64
CA ARG A 62 -14.07 -0.48 7.72
C ARG A 62 -14.57 -0.07 9.10
N GLN A 63 -14.08 -0.74 10.15
CA GLN A 63 -14.53 -0.53 11.52
C GLN A 63 -14.17 0.85 12.06
N ILE A 64 -12.95 1.32 11.79
CA ILE A 64 -12.46 2.62 12.29
C ILE A 64 -13.15 3.80 11.60
N ASN A 65 -13.64 3.59 10.38
CA ASN A 65 -14.31 4.62 9.59
C ASN A 65 -15.84 4.48 9.56
N ASP A 66 -16.41 3.59 10.39
CA ASP A 66 -17.84 3.33 10.47
C ASP A 66 -18.50 3.05 9.10
N LEU A 67 -17.79 2.30 8.25
CA LEU A 67 -18.25 1.99 6.90
C LEU A 67 -19.05 0.68 6.85
N ASP A 68 -20.09 0.68 6.01
CA ASP A 68 -20.86 -0.52 5.74
C ASP A 68 -20.01 -1.56 5.00
N VAL A 69 -20.27 -2.85 5.29
CA VAL A 69 -19.57 -3.97 4.65
C VAL A 69 -19.78 -4.01 3.13
N LYS A 70 -20.91 -3.48 2.61
CA LYS A 70 -21.21 -3.45 1.18
C LYS A 70 -20.18 -2.70 0.33
N TYR A 71 -19.41 -1.79 0.92
CA TYR A 71 -18.37 -1.04 0.21
C TYR A 71 -17.07 -1.86 0.01
N PHE A 72 -16.96 -3.04 0.61
CA PHE A 72 -15.77 -3.88 0.58
C PHE A 72 -16.05 -5.18 -0.16
N CYS A 73 -15.19 -5.52 -1.09
CA CYS A 73 -15.36 -6.72 -1.90
C CYS A 73 -14.04 -7.23 -2.46
N ASP A 74 -14.07 -8.42 -3.04
CA ASP A 74 -12.95 -8.95 -3.82
C ASP A 74 -13.06 -8.55 -5.29
N TYR A 75 -12.01 -8.86 -6.06
CA TYR A 75 -11.92 -8.54 -7.48
C TYR A 75 -13.08 -9.15 -8.31
N TYR A 76 -13.42 -10.41 -8.04
CA TYR A 76 -14.43 -11.15 -8.81
C TYR A 76 -15.86 -10.75 -8.45
N ALA A 77 -16.06 -10.08 -7.31
CA ALA A 77 -17.35 -9.48 -6.97
C ALA A 77 -17.66 -8.22 -7.80
N ILE A 78 -16.64 -7.51 -8.30
CA ILE A 78 -16.81 -6.30 -9.13
C ILE A 78 -16.73 -6.62 -10.61
N PHE A 79 -15.73 -7.41 -10.99
CA PHE A 79 -15.36 -7.64 -12.38
C PHE A 79 -15.74 -9.03 -12.84
N GLN A 80 -16.14 -9.13 -14.10
CA GLN A 80 -16.30 -10.38 -14.84
C GLN A 80 -15.71 -10.23 -16.23
N GLU A 81 -15.36 -11.36 -16.87
CA GLU A 81 -14.89 -11.38 -18.25
C GLU A 81 -16.03 -11.76 -19.20
N ASP A 82 -16.17 -11.03 -20.30
CA ASP A 82 -17.05 -11.41 -21.39
C ASP A 82 -16.43 -12.54 -22.25
N GLN A 83 -17.17 -12.99 -23.28
CA GLN A 83 -16.70 -14.06 -24.18
C GLN A 83 -15.44 -13.69 -24.98
N SER A 84 -15.16 -12.39 -25.12
CA SER A 84 -13.97 -11.86 -25.80
C SER A 84 -12.82 -11.61 -24.82
N GLY A 85 -13.01 -11.90 -23.53
CA GLY A 85 -12.04 -11.66 -22.47
C GLY A 85 -11.97 -10.20 -22.03
N ASN A 86 -12.90 -9.32 -22.40
CA ASN A 86 -12.95 -7.95 -21.90
C ASN A 86 -13.50 -7.92 -20.47
N ILE A 87 -13.02 -6.98 -19.66
CA ILE A 87 -13.53 -6.78 -18.31
C ILE A 87 -14.83 -5.96 -18.37
N ILE A 88 -15.89 -6.46 -17.74
CA ILE A 88 -17.14 -5.72 -17.54
C ILE A 88 -17.48 -5.62 -16.05
N LEU A 89 -18.21 -4.58 -15.67
CA LEU A 89 -18.71 -4.38 -14.31
C LEU A 89 -19.96 -5.23 -14.08
N LYS A 90 -20.03 -5.85 -12.90
CA LYS A 90 -21.27 -6.50 -12.42
C LYS A 90 -22.30 -5.48 -11.93
N ASP A 91 -21.82 -4.35 -11.41
CA ASP A 91 -22.62 -3.21 -10.96
C ASP A 91 -22.24 -1.98 -11.79
N THR A 92 -23.13 -1.56 -12.68
CA THR A 92 -22.91 -0.43 -13.60
C THR A 92 -23.02 0.93 -12.91
N THR A 93 -23.45 0.99 -11.65
CA THR A 93 -23.49 2.23 -10.87
C THR A 93 -22.11 2.59 -10.28
N LEU A 94 -21.15 1.66 -10.33
CA LEU A 94 -19.80 1.89 -9.82
C LEU A 94 -19.06 2.90 -10.68
N LYS A 95 -18.56 3.94 -10.01
CA LYS A 95 -17.68 4.95 -10.61
C LYS A 95 -16.23 4.76 -10.21
N ARG A 96 -15.97 4.19 -9.03
CA ARG A 96 -14.63 4.17 -8.43
C ARG A 96 -14.29 2.85 -7.77
N VAL A 97 -13.07 2.41 -8.02
CA VAL A 97 -12.43 1.28 -7.34
C VAL A 97 -11.14 1.74 -6.69
N VAL A 98 -11.03 1.52 -5.38
CA VAL A 98 -9.89 1.93 -4.55
C VAL A 98 -9.15 0.69 -4.06
N PHE A 99 -7.91 0.50 -4.51
CA PHE A 99 -7.02 -0.53 -3.99
C PHE A 99 -6.31 -0.05 -2.73
N PHE A 100 -6.20 -0.91 -1.73
CA PHE A 100 -5.66 -0.58 -0.41
C PHE A 100 -4.52 -1.52 0.00
N ASP A 101 -3.43 -0.96 0.52
CA ASP A 101 -2.29 -1.73 1.04
C ASP A 101 -1.66 -1.09 2.28
N ASP A 102 -0.85 -1.84 3.03
CA ASP A 102 -0.08 -1.29 4.15
C ASP A 102 1.20 -0.57 3.69
N LEU A 103 2.01 -1.22 2.86
CA LEU A 103 3.34 -0.77 2.53
C LEU A 103 3.71 -1.03 1.06
N VAL A 104 3.96 0.05 0.33
CA VAL A 104 4.62 -0.03 -0.98
C VAL A 104 6.14 0.13 -0.82
N GLY A 105 6.81 -0.99 -0.54
CA GLY A 105 8.25 -1.04 -0.32
C GLY A 105 9.08 -0.80 -1.59
N THR A 106 9.18 -1.83 -2.44
CA THR A 106 9.95 -1.77 -3.71
C THR A 106 9.07 -1.54 -4.94
N GLY A 107 7.74 -1.71 -4.79
CA GLY A 107 6.76 -1.69 -5.88
C GLY A 107 6.74 -2.95 -6.75
N ARG A 108 7.56 -3.98 -6.46
CA ARG A 108 7.65 -5.17 -7.32
C ARG A 108 6.36 -5.98 -7.39
N GLN A 109 5.74 -6.25 -6.23
CA GLN A 109 4.48 -7.00 -6.18
C GLN A 109 3.35 -6.23 -6.88
N LEU A 110 3.29 -4.92 -6.61
CA LEU A 110 2.29 -4.05 -7.24
C LEU A 110 2.50 -3.93 -8.76
N ASN A 111 3.73 -4.00 -9.27
CA ASN A 111 3.98 -3.97 -10.72
C ASN A 111 3.37 -5.17 -11.46
N THR A 112 3.39 -6.38 -10.89
CA THR A 112 2.73 -7.54 -11.51
C THR A 112 1.22 -7.35 -11.49
N PHE A 113 0.69 -6.98 -10.32
CA PHE A 113 -0.73 -6.65 -10.13
C PHE A 113 -1.24 -5.57 -11.11
N ILE A 114 -0.50 -4.46 -11.23
CA ILE A 114 -0.81 -3.33 -12.11
C ILE A 114 -0.78 -3.76 -13.58
N LYS A 115 0.30 -4.44 -14.00
CA LYS A 115 0.51 -4.77 -15.41
C LYS A 115 -0.57 -5.70 -15.95
N GLU A 116 -1.02 -6.65 -15.15
CA GLU A 116 -1.97 -7.67 -15.61
C GLU A 116 -3.43 -7.23 -15.43
N ARG A 117 -3.77 -6.62 -14.29
CA ARG A 117 -5.18 -6.31 -13.97
C ARG A 117 -5.58 -4.90 -14.36
N ILE A 118 -4.79 -3.90 -13.95
CA ILE A 118 -5.17 -2.49 -14.14
C ILE A 118 -5.16 -2.10 -15.62
N LYS A 119 -4.17 -2.58 -16.39
CA LYS A 119 -4.13 -2.32 -17.84
C LYS A 119 -5.36 -2.89 -18.55
N LYS A 120 -5.77 -4.11 -18.19
CA LYS A 120 -6.95 -4.78 -18.76
C LYS A 120 -8.24 -4.06 -18.39
N ILE A 121 -8.40 -3.66 -17.12
CA ILE A 121 -9.57 -2.89 -16.67
C ILE A 121 -9.65 -1.56 -17.43
N ARG A 122 -8.56 -0.79 -17.51
CA ARG A 122 -8.56 0.52 -18.20
C ARG A 122 -8.88 0.41 -19.69
N ALA A 123 -8.45 -0.67 -20.34
CA ALA A 123 -8.75 -0.91 -21.74
C ALA A 123 -10.25 -1.20 -21.97
N SER A 124 -10.89 -1.95 -21.06
CA SER A 124 -12.31 -2.30 -21.19
C SER A 124 -13.28 -1.29 -20.56
N LEU A 125 -12.83 -0.54 -19.56
CA LEU A 125 -13.63 0.36 -18.72
C LEU A 125 -12.90 1.71 -18.53
N PRO A 126 -12.77 2.54 -19.58
CA PRO A 126 -11.99 3.78 -19.53
C PRO A 126 -12.55 4.83 -18.56
N ASP A 127 -13.86 4.82 -18.31
CA ASP A 127 -14.54 5.76 -17.42
C ASP A 127 -14.48 5.36 -15.93
N LEU A 128 -14.08 4.13 -15.63
CA LEU A 128 -13.96 3.66 -14.25
C LEU A 128 -12.73 4.29 -13.60
N GLU A 129 -12.94 5.03 -12.51
CA GLU A 129 -11.85 5.62 -11.75
C GLU A 129 -11.14 4.55 -10.90
N ILE A 130 -9.88 4.29 -11.22
CA ILE A 130 -9.03 3.37 -10.46
C ILE A 130 -8.05 4.16 -9.61
N GLN A 131 -8.15 4.02 -8.29
CA GLN A 131 -7.26 4.64 -7.31
C GLN A 131 -6.49 3.60 -6.50
N PHE A 132 -5.39 4.04 -5.91
CA PHE A 132 -4.61 3.24 -4.96
C PHE A 132 -4.32 4.06 -3.70
N ILE A 133 -4.46 3.45 -2.53
CA ILE A 133 -4.17 4.07 -1.24
C ILE A 133 -3.27 3.14 -0.45
N SER A 134 -2.24 3.70 0.19
CA SER A 134 -1.40 2.96 1.14
C SER A 134 -1.15 3.76 2.42
N LEU A 135 -0.83 3.07 3.51
CA LEU A 135 -0.35 3.74 4.73
C LEU A 135 1.05 4.31 4.51
N PHE A 136 1.96 3.50 3.94
CA PHE A 136 3.35 3.85 3.72
C PHE A 136 3.79 3.52 2.29
N ALA A 137 4.62 4.37 1.71
CA ALA A 137 5.32 4.04 0.47
C ALA A 137 6.74 4.61 0.50
N THR A 138 7.71 3.88 -0.05
CA THR A 138 9.01 4.51 -0.31
C THR A 138 8.88 5.51 -1.45
N TYR A 139 9.62 6.63 -1.40
CA TYR A 139 9.57 7.66 -2.43
C TYR A 139 9.72 7.08 -3.85
N ASN A 140 10.70 6.19 -4.05
CA ASN A 140 10.96 5.57 -5.34
C ASN A 140 9.83 4.64 -5.79
N ALA A 141 9.21 3.89 -4.88
CA ALA A 141 8.13 2.99 -5.24
C ALA A 141 6.83 3.76 -5.50
N PHE A 142 6.54 4.79 -4.70
CA PHE A 142 5.43 5.71 -4.90
C PHE A 142 5.47 6.35 -6.31
N ASN A 143 6.61 6.89 -6.71
CA ASN A 143 6.76 7.50 -8.03
C ASN A 143 6.58 6.48 -9.17
N LYS A 144 7.02 5.23 -8.97
CA LYS A 144 6.82 4.17 -9.98
C LYS A 144 5.34 3.84 -10.17
N ILE A 145 4.59 3.72 -9.08
CA ILE A 145 3.17 3.32 -9.14
C ILE A 145 2.26 4.47 -9.60
N ASN A 146 2.71 5.71 -9.46
CA ASN A 146 2.02 6.89 -9.98
C ASN A 146 2.33 7.22 -11.44
N HIS A 147 3.20 6.45 -12.09
CA HIS A 147 3.47 6.60 -13.52
C HIS A 147 2.19 6.43 -14.36
N ALA A 148 2.14 7.05 -15.54
CA ALA A 148 0.96 7.08 -16.41
C ALA A 148 0.42 5.69 -16.78
N GLU A 149 1.32 4.72 -16.98
CA GLU A 149 0.95 3.32 -17.27
C GLU A 149 0.39 2.53 -16.07
N SER A 150 0.37 3.13 -14.87
CA SER A 150 -0.04 2.51 -13.62
C SER A 150 -1.30 3.18 -13.07
N PHE A 151 -1.21 3.88 -11.94
CA PHE A 151 -2.36 4.59 -11.39
C PHE A 151 -2.52 6.00 -11.98
N ASN A 152 -1.57 6.49 -12.79
CA ASN A 152 -1.68 7.80 -13.45
C ASN A 152 -2.04 8.92 -12.48
N GLU A 153 -1.16 9.18 -11.50
CA GLU A 153 -1.36 10.17 -10.42
C GLU A 153 -2.52 9.89 -9.44
N LYS A 154 -3.23 8.76 -9.59
CA LYS A 154 -4.32 8.34 -8.68
C LYS A 154 -3.86 7.43 -7.53
N ALA A 155 -2.55 7.22 -7.34
CA ALA A 155 -2.04 6.57 -6.15
C ALA A 155 -1.71 7.61 -5.06
N LYS A 156 -2.18 7.35 -3.85
CA LYS A 156 -2.00 8.18 -2.66
C LYS A 156 -1.36 7.36 -1.55
N THR A 157 -0.60 8.02 -0.68
CA THR A 157 -0.02 7.39 0.50
C THR A 157 -0.04 8.36 1.66
N LEU A 158 -0.26 7.88 2.88
CA LEU A 158 -0.29 8.74 4.06
C LEU A 158 1.12 9.20 4.43
N PHE A 159 2.12 8.31 4.31
CA PHE A 159 3.51 8.61 4.64
C PHE A 159 4.47 8.17 3.55
N ILE A 160 5.21 9.14 3.00
CA ILE A 160 6.32 8.88 2.08
C ILE A 160 7.61 8.67 2.88
N LEU A 161 8.19 7.48 2.72
CA LEU A 161 9.48 7.10 3.28
C LEU A 161 10.59 7.45 2.28
N ASP A 162 11.21 8.61 2.48
CA ASP A 162 12.34 9.07 1.69
C ASP A 162 13.69 8.44 2.12
N GLU A 163 14.79 8.88 1.53
CA GLU A 163 16.14 8.37 1.83
C GLU A 163 16.55 8.54 3.30
N THR A 164 15.94 9.48 4.04
CA THR A 164 16.27 9.68 5.45
C THR A 164 15.78 8.53 6.32
N TYR A 165 14.75 7.79 5.89
CA TYR A 165 14.23 6.61 6.58
C TYR A 165 15.03 5.33 6.34
N LYS A 166 16.01 5.35 5.41
CA LYS A 166 16.94 4.23 5.27
C LYS A 166 17.90 4.17 6.45
N ALA A 167 17.92 3.04 7.14
CA ALA A 167 18.77 2.79 8.30
C ALA A 167 20.24 3.10 8.03
N PHE A 168 20.76 2.73 6.86
CA PHE A 168 22.16 2.98 6.48
C PHE A 168 22.28 3.88 5.25
N GLY A 169 21.23 4.63 4.90
CA GLY A 169 21.25 5.65 3.86
C GLY A 169 22.24 6.77 4.18
N ARG A 170 22.69 7.52 3.16
CA ARG A 170 23.64 8.64 3.37
C ARG A 170 23.01 9.75 4.23
N LYS A 171 21.71 9.98 4.06
CA LYS A 171 20.92 10.97 4.80
C LYS A 171 20.18 10.36 6.00
N SER A 172 20.64 9.21 6.51
CA SER A 172 19.93 8.47 7.54
C SER A 172 19.70 9.30 8.80
N ARG A 173 18.44 9.47 9.19
CA ARG A 173 18.07 10.23 10.40
C ARG A 173 18.53 9.56 11.68
N TYR A 174 18.65 8.22 11.69
CA TYR A 174 19.04 7.45 12.87
C TYR A 174 20.51 7.66 13.29
N PHE A 175 21.32 8.21 12.38
CA PHE A 175 22.75 8.47 12.61
C PHE A 175 23.11 9.97 12.48
N ALA A 176 22.13 10.86 12.32
CA ALA A 176 22.39 12.28 12.11
C ALA A 176 23.21 12.92 13.24
N ASN A 177 22.93 12.52 14.49
CA ASN A 177 23.59 13.04 15.69
C ASN A 177 24.35 11.95 16.47
N ARG A 178 24.79 10.88 15.80
CA ARG A 178 25.43 9.73 16.46
C ARG A 178 26.78 9.40 15.85
N GLU A 179 27.83 9.57 16.64
CA GLU A 179 29.19 9.22 16.25
C GLU A 179 29.56 7.77 16.59
N PHE A 180 29.07 7.25 17.73
CA PHE A 180 29.40 5.90 18.19
C PHE A 180 28.17 5.06 18.60
N PRO A 181 28.11 3.77 18.21
CA PRO A 181 28.88 3.15 17.13
C PRO A 181 28.55 3.78 15.77
N SER A 182 29.55 3.84 14.88
CA SER A 182 29.38 4.49 13.58
C SER A 182 28.40 3.73 12.68
N ARG A 183 27.73 4.46 11.77
CA ARG A 183 26.83 3.89 10.76
C ARG A 183 27.45 2.73 9.99
N SER A 184 28.73 2.85 9.60
CA SER A 184 29.45 1.81 8.87
C SER A 184 29.67 0.54 9.70
N LYS A 185 30.02 0.69 10.99
CA LYS A 185 30.17 -0.44 11.91
C LYS A 185 28.85 -1.17 12.09
N ILE A 186 27.74 -0.47 12.34
CA ILE A 186 26.41 -1.10 12.48
C ILE A 186 25.94 -1.73 11.17
N LYS A 187 26.15 -1.07 10.02
CA LYS A 187 25.82 -1.65 8.71
C LYS A 187 26.56 -2.97 8.47
N THR A 188 27.84 -3.02 8.83
CA THR A 188 28.68 -4.21 8.69
C THR A 188 28.23 -5.33 9.64
N PHE A 189 27.93 -4.98 10.89
CA PHE A 189 27.34 -5.89 11.86
C PHE A 189 26.04 -6.48 11.32
N SER A 190 25.10 -5.61 10.94
CA SER A 190 23.80 -6.01 10.39
C SER A 190 23.95 -6.93 9.18
N ARG A 191 24.86 -6.63 8.25
CA ARG A 191 25.16 -7.49 7.10
C ARG A 191 25.59 -8.89 7.53
N LYS A 192 26.57 -8.98 8.44
CA LYS A 192 27.13 -10.26 8.89
C LYS A 192 26.04 -11.16 9.48
N TYR A 193 25.21 -10.63 10.38
CA TYR A 193 24.15 -11.41 11.01
C TYR A 193 23.02 -11.76 10.05
N SER A 194 22.61 -10.85 9.16
CA SER A 194 21.64 -11.19 8.11
C SER A 194 22.14 -12.30 7.18
N GLN A 195 23.44 -12.34 6.86
CA GLN A 195 24.03 -13.43 6.08
C GLN A 195 24.03 -14.77 6.84
N LEU A 196 24.32 -14.75 8.14
CA LEU A 196 24.20 -15.95 9.00
C LEU A 196 22.75 -16.47 9.07
N LEU A 197 21.77 -15.57 8.91
CA LEU A 197 20.36 -15.93 8.78
C LEU A 197 19.98 -16.43 7.37
N GLY A 198 20.93 -16.51 6.43
CA GLY A 198 20.69 -16.99 5.07
C GLY A 198 20.10 -15.95 4.11
N CYS A 199 20.21 -14.65 4.42
CA CYS A 199 19.78 -13.60 3.48
C CYS A 199 20.78 -13.44 2.32
N GLY A 200 20.27 -13.38 1.10
CA GLY A 200 21.07 -13.04 -0.08
C GLY A 200 21.59 -11.60 -0.02
N ILE A 201 22.69 -11.32 -0.73
CA ILE A 201 23.41 -10.04 -0.67
C ILE A 201 22.53 -8.80 -0.92
N ARG A 202 21.45 -8.95 -1.70
CA ARG A 202 20.51 -7.86 -2.02
C ARG A 202 19.56 -7.51 -0.87
N ASP A 203 19.34 -8.43 0.05
CA ASP A 203 18.30 -8.34 1.08
C ASP A 203 18.89 -8.37 2.51
N VAL A 204 20.22 -8.40 2.65
CA VAL A 204 20.91 -8.37 3.96
C VAL A 204 20.58 -7.14 4.81
N HIS A 205 20.07 -6.07 4.19
CA HIS A 205 19.59 -4.87 4.87
C HIS A 205 18.11 -4.62 4.59
N GLY A 206 17.32 -5.66 4.31
CA GLY A 206 15.90 -5.55 3.95
C GLY A 206 15.67 -5.64 2.45
N PHE A 207 14.51 -6.18 2.08
CA PHE A 207 14.17 -6.56 0.72
C PHE A 207 14.42 -5.43 -0.28
N GLY A 208 15.17 -5.71 -1.35
CA GLY A 208 15.49 -4.77 -2.41
C GLY A 208 16.25 -3.53 -1.95
N TYR A 209 17.16 -3.68 -0.98
CA TYR A 209 17.94 -2.59 -0.38
C TYR A 209 17.09 -1.45 0.24
N SER A 210 15.91 -1.79 0.76
CA SER A 210 14.98 -0.81 1.33
C SER A 210 15.47 -0.24 2.67
N GLN A 211 16.12 -1.06 3.52
CA GLN A 211 16.72 -0.60 4.78
C GLN A 211 15.73 0.08 5.73
N LEU A 212 14.47 -0.34 5.70
CA LEU A 212 13.47 0.23 6.58
C LEU A 212 13.65 -0.30 8.00
N MET A 213 13.11 0.47 8.94
CA MET A 213 13.03 0.13 10.36
C MET A 213 11.57 0.26 10.78
N LEU A 214 10.72 -0.55 10.15
CA LEU A 214 9.27 -0.52 10.31
C LEU A 214 8.76 -1.90 10.78
N GLY A 215 7.78 -1.91 11.66
CA GLY A 215 7.04 -3.12 12.04
C GLY A 215 5.58 -2.76 12.21
N PHE A 216 4.70 -3.70 11.88
CA PHE A 216 3.27 -3.59 12.17
C PHE A 216 2.91 -4.53 13.31
N SER A 217 1.83 -4.23 14.03
CA SER A 217 1.35 -5.07 15.14
C SER A 217 1.00 -6.49 14.70
N TYR A 218 0.57 -6.68 13.45
CA TYR A 218 0.20 -7.98 12.90
C TYR A 218 1.36 -8.70 12.19
N ASN A 219 2.38 -8.00 11.69
CA ASN A 219 3.54 -8.61 11.04
C ASN A 219 4.69 -7.62 10.82
N THR A 220 5.92 -8.11 10.66
CA THR A 220 7.08 -7.27 10.29
C THR A 220 7.38 -7.39 8.79
N PRO A 221 7.43 -6.28 8.02
CA PRO A 221 7.80 -6.28 6.61
C PRO A 221 9.20 -6.87 6.35
N ASP A 222 9.38 -7.57 5.24
CA ASP A 222 10.72 -8.01 4.81
C ASP A 222 11.59 -6.86 4.27
N ASN A 223 11.00 -5.68 4.05
CA ASN A 223 11.72 -4.44 3.85
C ASN A 223 12.52 -3.98 5.08
N THR A 224 12.18 -4.51 6.25
CA THR A 224 12.91 -4.25 7.49
C THR A 224 14.17 -5.10 7.54
N ILE A 225 15.20 -4.62 8.25
CA ILE A 225 16.47 -5.34 8.37
C ILE A 225 16.23 -6.76 8.94
N PRO A 226 16.76 -7.83 8.32
CA PRO A 226 16.46 -9.22 8.68
C PRO A 226 16.71 -9.60 10.14
N ILE A 227 17.72 -9.03 10.78
CA ILE A 227 18.03 -9.30 12.19
C ILE A 227 16.87 -8.97 13.14
N PHE A 228 15.90 -8.13 12.72
CA PHE A 228 14.74 -7.84 13.56
C PHE A 228 13.62 -8.86 13.45
N TRP A 229 13.54 -9.62 12.35
CA TRP A 229 12.33 -10.39 12.04
C TRP A 229 12.54 -11.83 11.59
N LYS A 230 13.71 -12.16 11.05
CA LYS A 230 13.98 -13.48 10.47
C LYS A 230 14.40 -14.45 11.56
N THR A 231 13.72 -15.58 11.63
CA THR A 231 14.08 -16.69 12.54
C THR A 231 15.23 -17.50 11.93
N GLY A 232 16.16 -17.93 12.77
CA GLY A 232 17.23 -18.87 12.42
C GLY A 232 17.45 -19.92 13.52
N PRO A 233 18.24 -20.97 13.26
CA PRO A 233 18.42 -22.10 14.19
C PRO A 233 18.84 -21.71 15.61
N HIS A 234 19.63 -20.64 15.74
CA HIS A 234 20.12 -20.11 17.02
C HIS A 234 19.78 -18.63 17.20
N PHE A 235 18.73 -18.16 16.52
CA PHE A 235 18.37 -16.75 16.55
C PHE A 235 16.85 -16.57 16.60
N THR A 236 16.39 -16.02 17.72
CA THR A 236 15.01 -15.62 17.92
C THR A 236 14.88 -14.11 17.69
N PRO A 237 14.16 -13.68 16.64
CA PRO A 237 13.99 -12.26 16.34
C PRO A 237 13.05 -11.59 17.36
N ILE A 238 13.32 -10.32 17.66
CA ILE A 238 12.47 -9.51 18.54
C ILE A 238 11.11 -9.16 17.91
N PHE A 239 11.04 -9.03 16.58
CA PHE A 239 9.82 -8.72 15.82
C PHE A 239 9.59 -9.77 14.73
N LYS A 240 9.32 -11.02 15.13
CA LYS A 240 9.15 -12.16 14.21
C LYS A 240 8.21 -11.83 13.04
N ARG A 241 8.66 -12.11 11.81
CA ARG A 241 7.78 -12.15 10.62
C ARG A 241 7.17 -13.54 10.52
N TYR A 242 5.85 -13.60 10.37
CA TYR A 242 5.16 -14.83 10.03
C TYR A 242 5.19 -15.01 8.51
N SER A 243 5.93 -16.01 8.05
CA SER A 243 6.02 -16.35 6.62
C SER A 243 4.71 -16.96 6.15
N LYS A 244 4.30 -16.60 4.92
CA LYS A 244 3.22 -17.32 4.22
C LYS A 244 3.71 -18.75 3.99
N GLN A 245 2.99 -19.74 4.52
CA GLN A 245 3.20 -21.13 4.12
C GLN A 245 2.42 -21.35 2.83
N GLY A 246 3.13 -21.40 1.71
CA GLY A 246 2.56 -21.73 0.41
C GLY A 246 3.67 -22.33 -0.44
N SER A 247 3.40 -23.50 -1.02
CA SER A 247 4.25 -24.10 -2.05
C SER A 247 4.45 -23.08 -3.15
N GLY A 248 5.71 -22.71 -3.42
CA GLY A 248 6.04 -21.96 -4.61
C GLY A 248 5.54 -22.74 -5.82
N LEU A 249 4.60 -22.14 -6.54
CA LEU A 249 4.33 -22.39 -7.95
C LEU A 249 4.69 -21.11 -8.68
#